data_AF-A0A4T0X0D1-F1
#
_entry.id   AF-A0A4T0X0D1-F1
#
_cell.length_a   1.000
_cell.length_b   1.000
_cell.length_c   1.000
_cell.angle_alpha   90.00
_cell.angle_beta   90.00
_cell.angle_gamma   90.00
#
_symmetry.space_group_name_H-M   'P 1'
#
loop_
_entity.id
_entity.type
_entity.pdbx_description
1 polymer ?
#
loop_
_entity_poly.entity_id
_entity_poly.type
_entity_poly.pdbx_seq_one_letter_code
_entity_poly.pdbx_strand_id
1 'polypeptide(L)'
;MIRLRKIQEAKANARNEALKNNDNTTNTTATSVAFLRCKKDLQEYEEIPGISIDYDRDEPMTIKLCIKPDCGFYEGGKFEFICKVPENYPNVAPEFRCLQKIYHPNIDLNGHVCLNILRNDWKPTLTLQLVFAGILHLFLQPNPNDPLNKDAANDFAKYPEQFAYNVRNSMGGGYVGSEKFERVIQRINY
;
A
#
# COMPACT_ATOMS: atom_id res chain seq x y z
N MET A 1 -17.71 -67.98 -0.88
CA MET A 1 -16.84 -67.13 -1.73
C MET A 1 -17.58 -66.01 -2.47
N ILE A 2 -18.87 -66.14 -2.83
CA ILE A 2 -19.60 -65.14 -3.64
C ILE A 2 -20.08 -63.91 -2.82
N ARG A 3 -20.44 -64.10 -1.54
CA ARG A 3 -21.00 -63.02 -0.68
C ARG A 3 -19.98 -61.95 -0.28
N LEU A 4 -18.71 -62.33 -0.15
CA LEU A 4 -17.60 -61.41 0.17
C LEU A 4 -17.23 -60.50 -1.01
N ARG A 5 -17.27 -61.00 -2.26
CA ARG A 5 -17.00 -60.19 -3.46
C ARG A 5 -18.06 -59.10 -3.69
N LYS A 6 -19.35 -59.44 -3.50
CA LYS A 6 -20.45 -58.45 -3.62
C LYS A 6 -20.36 -57.31 -2.59
N ILE A 7 -19.86 -57.58 -1.38
CA ILE A 7 -19.67 -56.55 -0.34
C ILE A 7 -18.47 -55.65 -0.67
N GLN A 8 -17.41 -56.20 -1.27
CA GLN A 8 -16.25 -55.41 -1.69
C GLN A 8 -16.56 -54.54 -2.93
N GLU A 9 -17.33 -55.05 -3.89
CA GLU A 9 -17.79 -54.28 -5.05
C GLU A 9 -18.76 -53.16 -4.65
N ALA A 10 -19.68 -53.42 -3.70
CA ALA A 10 -20.57 -52.38 -3.18
C ALA A 10 -19.80 -51.27 -2.43
N LYS A 11 -18.76 -51.62 -1.66
CA LYS A 11 -17.89 -50.63 -1.00
C LYS A 11 -17.01 -49.85 -1.97
N ALA A 12 -16.54 -50.48 -3.05
CA ALA A 12 -15.75 -49.81 -4.08
C ALA A 12 -16.62 -48.83 -4.91
N ASN A 13 -17.85 -49.22 -5.25
CA ASN A 13 -18.79 -48.33 -5.95
C ASN A 13 -19.23 -47.16 -5.07
N ALA A 14 -19.53 -47.39 -3.78
CA ALA A 14 -19.85 -46.30 -2.85
C ALA A 14 -18.69 -45.31 -2.66
N ARG A 15 -17.43 -45.80 -2.68
CA ARG A 15 -16.23 -44.94 -2.63
C ARG A 15 -16.04 -44.13 -3.91
N ASN A 16 -16.32 -44.72 -5.08
CA ASN A 16 -16.22 -44.04 -6.36
C ASN A 16 -17.36 -43.03 -6.60
N GLU A 17 -18.55 -43.28 -6.06
CA GLU A 17 -19.66 -42.30 -6.06
C GLU A 17 -19.37 -41.13 -5.11
N ALA A 18 -18.77 -41.37 -3.94
CA ALA A 18 -18.33 -40.30 -3.05
C ALA A 18 -17.22 -39.42 -3.65
N LEU A 19 -16.34 -39.99 -4.50
CA LEU A 19 -15.30 -39.25 -5.21
C LEU A 19 -15.83 -38.43 -6.39
N LYS A 20 -16.92 -38.88 -7.06
CA LYS A 20 -17.53 -38.15 -8.18
C LYS A 20 -18.41 -36.97 -7.76
N ASN A 21 -18.92 -36.98 -6.53
CA ASN A 21 -19.75 -35.88 -6.01
C ASN A 21 -18.95 -34.71 -5.42
N ASN A 22 -17.61 -34.76 -5.46
CA ASN A 22 -16.75 -33.72 -4.88
C ASN A 22 -16.31 -32.63 -5.90
N ASP A 23 -16.69 -32.76 -7.17
CA ASP A 23 -16.29 -31.82 -8.24
C ASP A 23 -17.33 -30.73 -8.57
N ASN A 24 -18.41 -30.62 -7.78
CA ASN A 24 -19.42 -29.54 -7.94
C ASN A 24 -19.72 -28.78 -6.63
N THR A 25 -18.77 -28.78 -5.70
CA THR A 25 -18.72 -27.74 -4.67
C THR A 25 -18.14 -26.50 -5.33
N THR A 26 -18.98 -25.50 -5.57
CA THR A 26 -18.52 -24.11 -5.67
C THR A 26 -17.54 -23.89 -4.52
N ASN A 27 -16.25 -23.73 -4.84
CA ASN A 27 -15.23 -23.36 -3.88
C ASN A 27 -15.56 -21.96 -3.35
N THR A 28 -16.46 -21.86 -2.38
CA THR A 28 -16.49 -20.74 -1.45
C THR A 28 -15.21 -20.87 -0.63
N THR A 29 -14.11 -20.38 -1.20
CA THR A 29 -12.84 -20.16 -0.50
C THR A 29 -13.19 -19.41 0.79
N ALA A 30 -12.94 -20.04 1.94
CA ALA A 30 -13.14 -19.40 3.22
C ALA A 30 -12.45 -18.03 3.21
N THR A 31 -13.22 -16.96 3.36
CA THR A 31 -12.69 -15.59 3.29
C THR A 31 -11.58 -15.42 4.32
N SER A 32 -10.37 -15.03 3.88
CA SER A 32 -9.22 -14.91 4.78
C SER A 32 -9.45 -13.83 5.84
N VAL A 33 -8.86 -13.99 7.02
CA VAL A 33 -8.93 -12.98 8.10
C VAL A 33 -8.38 -11.63 7.61
N ALA A 34 -7.30 -11.65 6.82
CA ALA A 34 -6.72 -10.47 6.20
C ALA A 34 -7.71 -9.75 5.28
N PHE A 35 -8.41 -10.50 4.42
CA PHE A 35 -9.45 -9.93 3.55
C PHE A 35 -10.58 -9.30 4.37
N LEU A 36 -11.11 -10.03 5.36
CA LEU A 36 -12.20 -9.53 6.21
C LEU A 36 -11.79 -8.24 6.94
N ARG A 37 -10.56 -8.20 7.45
CA ARG A 37 -10.02 -7.04 8.14
C ARG A 37 -9.76 -5.86 7.20
N CYS A 38 -9.16 -6.09 6.03
CA CYS A 38 -8.94 -5.07 5.01
C CYS A 38 -10.27 -4.45 4.55
N LYS A 39 -11.25 -5.31 4.22
CA LYS A 39 -12.58 -4.87 3.82
C LYS A 39 -13.23 -4.00 4.89
N LYS A 40 -13.12 -4.39 6.16
CA LYS A 40 -13.63 -3.59 7.28
C LYS A 40 -12.94 -2.23 7.37
N ASP A 41 -11.61 -2.20 7.35
CA ASP A 41 -10.84 -0.94 7.42
C ASP A 41 -11.18 0.02 6.26
N LEU A 42 -11.46 -0.50 5.07
CA LEU A 42 -11.88 0.32 3.91
C LEU A 42 -13.36 0.75 3.98
N GLN A 43 -14.24 -0.06 4.59
CA GLN A 43 -15.64 0.32 4.80
C GLN A 43 -15.81 1.40 5.87
N GLU A 44 -14.94 1.39 6.88
CA GLU A 44 -14.91 2.38 7.96
C GLU A 44 -14.02 3.59 7.60
N TYR A 45 -13.40 3.61 6.42
CA TYR A 45 -12.55 4.72 5.99
C TYR A 45 -13.39 5.99 5.79
N GLU A 46 -12.98 7.04 6.50
CA GLU A 46 -13.49 8.39 6.30
C GLU A 46 -12.52 9.19 5.41
N GLU A 47 -13.07 9.99 4.49
CA GLU A 47 -12.28 10.81 3.58
C GLU A 47 -11.37 11.77 4.35
N ILE A 48 -10.08 11.78 3.97
CA ILE A 48 -9.08 12.69 4.53
C ILE A 48 -8.75 13.73 3.44
N PRO A 49 -8.87 15.05 3.74
CA PRO A 49 -8.44 16.09 2.81
C PRO A 49 -7.00 15.88 2.33
N GLY A 50 -6.79 16.03 1.02
CA GLY A 50 -5.48 15.77 0.40
C GLY A 50 -5.18 14.29 0.15
N ILE A 51 -6.13 13.38 0.42
CA ILE A 51 -6.01 11.95 0.12
C ILE A 51 -7.17 11.51 -0.78
N SER A 52 -6.87 10.66 -1.77
CA SER A 52 -7.89 9.93 -2.52
C SER A 52 -7.48 8.47 -2.66
N ILE A 53 -8.43 7.55 -2.54
CA ILE A 53 -8.19 6.11 -2.68
C ILE A 53 -9.02 5.51 -3.81
N ASP A 54 -8.46 4.52 -4.49
CA ASP A 54 -9.13 3.70 -5.51
C ASP A 54 -8.77 2.24 -5.27
N TYR A 55 -9.77 1.36 -5.20
CA TYR A 55 -9.57 -0.07 -4.96
C TYR A 55 -10.73 -0.87 -5.55
N ASP A 56 -10.45 -2.12 -5.91
CA ASP A 56 -11.48 -3.07 -6.32
C ASP A 56 -12.21 -3.59 -5.07
N ARG A 57 -13.55 -3.53 -5.07
CA ARG A 57 -14.36 -4.01 -3.94
C ARG A 57 -14.34 -5.54 -3.82
N ASP A 58 -14.09 -6.23 -4.92
CA ASP A 58 -13.97 -7.69 -4.96
C ASP A 58 -12.53 -8.14 -4.64
N GLU A 59 -11.53 -7.31 -4.96
CA GLU A 59 -10.09 -7.54 -4.67
C GLU A 59 -9.46 -6.38 -3.85
N PRO A 60 -9.91 -6.12 -2.62
CA PRO A 60 -9.54 -4.93 -1.83
C PRO A 60 -8.11 -4.96 -1.29
N MET A 61 -7.35 -6.04 -1.51
CA MET A 61 -6.00 -6.21 -0.95
C MET A 61 -4.94 -5.35 -1.66
N THR A 62 -5.29 -4.73 -2.79
CA THR A 62 -4.45 -3.72 -3.46
C THR A 62 -5.22 -2.41 -3.57
N ILE A 63 -4.68 -1.34 -2.96
CA ILE A 63 -5.29 -0.01 -2.96
C ILE A 63 -4.34 0.96 -3.64
N LYS A 64 -4.87 1.74 -4.59
CA LYS A 64 -4.19 2.92 -5.13
C LYS A 64 -4.49 4.10 -4.23
N LEU A 65 -3.45 4.80 -3.81
CA LEU A 65 -3.55 5.99 -2.96
C LEU A 65 -2.96 7.18 -3.72
N CYS A 66 -3.65 8.31 -3.72
CA CYS A 66 -3.21 9.56 -4.30
C CYS A 66 -3.11 10.62 -3.19
N ILE A 67 -1.92 11.16 -2.97
CA ILE A 67 -1.65 12.21 -2.01
C ILE A 67 -1.49 13.55 -2.74
N LYS A 68 -2.20 14.57 -2.27
CA LYS A 68 -2.19 15.95 -2.76
C LYS A 68 -2.06 16.90 -1.56
N PRO A 69 -0.83 17.19 -1.11
CA PRO A 69 -0.60 18.15 -0.03
C PRO A 69 -1.10 19.53 -0.46
N ASP A 70 -1.81 20.20 0.44
CA ASP A 70 -2.37 21.55 0.26
C ASP A 70 -1.47 22.65 0.85
N CYS A 71 -0.39 22.27 1.52
CA CYS A 71 0.58 23.18 2.12
C CYS A 71 1.96 22.52 2.25
N GLY A 72 2.94 23.29 2.70
CA GLY A 72 4.31 22.83 2.92
C GLY A 72 5.13 22.72 1.62
N PHE A 73 6.26 22.02 1.68
CA PHE A 73 7.21 21.97 0.56
C PHE A 73 6.64 21.30 -0.70
N TYR A 74 5.68 20.39 -0.53
CA TYR A 74 5.13 19.54 -1.59
C TYR A 74 3.75 20.02 -2.10
N GLU A 75 3.34 21.23 -1.73
CA GLU A 75 2.10 21.85 -2.19
C GLU A 75 2.01 21.86 -3.73
N GLY A 76 0.83 21.54 -4.26
CA GLY A 76 0.56 21.49 -5.71
C GLY A 76 1.06 20.22 -6.41
N GLY A 77 1.70 19.31 -5.68
CA GLY A 77 2.07 17.98 -6.15
C GLY A 77 0.90 16.99 -6.17
N LYS A 78 1.05 15.94 -6.99
CA LYS A 78 0.21 14.74 -6.96
C LYS A 78 1.12 13.52 -6.91
N PHE A 79 1.02 12.74 -5.83
CA PHE A 79 1.89 11.59 -5.56
C PHE A 79 1.04 10.33 -5.50
N GLU A 80 1.36 9.33 -6.33
CA GLU A 80 0.60 8.09 -6.41
C GLU A 80 1.36 6.97 -5.73
N PHE A 81 0.62 6.16 -4.98
CA PHE A 81 1.14 5.03 -4.23
C PHE A 81 0.32 3.79 -4.51
N ILE A 82 0.97 2.64 -4.40
CA ILE A 82 0.31 1.35 -4.27
C ILE A 82 0.51 0.86 -2.84
N CYS A 83 -0.61 0.59 -2.18
CA CYS A 83 -0.70 -0.11 -0.91
C CYS A 83 -1.06 -1.57 -1.18
N LYS A 84 -0.22 -2.51 -0.74
CA LYS A 84 -0.49 -3.94 -0.80
C LYS A 84 -0.69 -4.47 0.61
N VAL A 85 -1.88 -5.02 0.86
CA VAL A 85 -2.20 -5.67 2.12
C VAL A 85 -1.75 -7.13 2.03
N PRO A 86 -0.90 -7.62 2.95
CA PRO A 86 -0.41 -8.99 2.88
C PRO A 86 -1.45 -9.99 3.43
N GLU A 87 -1.29 -11.28 3.11
CA GLU A 87 -2.22 -12.35 3.53
C GLU A 87 -2.28 -12.56 5.05
N ASN A 88 -1.26 -12.11 5.77
CA ASN A 88 -1.15 -12.16 7.23
C ASN A 88 -1.54 -10.84 7.92
N TYR A 89 -2.16 -9.89 7.20
CA TYR A 89 -2.77 -8.70 7.79
C TYR A 89 -3.84 -9.11 8.83
N PRO A 90 -3.94 -8.46 10.00
CA PRO A 90 -3.21 -7.27 10.46
C PRO A 90 -1.93 -7.57 11.26
N ASN A 91 -1.44 -8.81 11.29
CA ASN A 91 -0.22 -9.14 12.05
C ASN A 91 1.04 -8.54 11.41
N VAL A 92 1.05 -8.42 10.07
CA VAL A 92 2.08 -7.68 9.33
C VAL A 92 1.45 -6.45 8.68
N ALA A 93 2.21 -5.36 8.68
CA ALA A 93 1.81 -4.08 8.10
C ALA A 93 1.57 -4.19 6.58
N PRO A 94 0.71 -3.33 6.01
CA PRO A 94 0.65 -3.16 4.56
C PRO A 94 1.96 -2.60 4.00
N GLU A 95 2.29 -2.99 2.77
CA GLU A 95 3.44 -2.46 2.05
C GLU A 95 3.05 -1.27 1.18
N PHE A 96 3.87 -0.22 1.19
CA PHE A 96 3.66 0.98 0.37
C PHE A 96 4.80 1.18 -0.61
N ARG A 97 4.42 1.55 -1.84
CA ARG A 97 5.36 1.99 -2.86
C ARG A 97 4.88 3.26 -3.54
N CYS A 98 5.68 4.31 -3.49
CA CYS A 98 5.50 5.50 -4.32
C CYS A 98 5.80 5.12 -5.78
N LEU A 99 4.91 5.51 -6.70
CA LEU A 99 5.05 5.17 -8.10
C LEU A 99 6.00 6.10 -8.83
N GLN A 100 6.12 7.34 -8.35
CA GLN A 100 7.01 8.34 -8.93
C GLN A 100 8.34 8.41 -8.19
N LYS A 101 9.43 8.63 -8.92
CA LYS A 101 10.70 9.03 -8.35
C LYS A 101 10.63 10.49 -7.90
N ILE A 102 10.67 10.71 -6.58
CA ILE A 102 10.52 12.03 -5.94
C ILE A 102 11.65 12.34 -4.97
N TYR A 103 11.90 13.64 -4.75
CA TYR A 103 12.91 14.10 -3.80
C TYR A 103 12.30 14.26 -2.40
N HIS A 104 12.47 13.25 -1.55
CA HIS A 104 11.85 13.22 -0.23
C HIS A 104 12.73 12.48 0.81
N PRO A 105 12.91 12.99 2.05
CA PRO A 105 13.76 12.36 3.06
C PRO A 105 13.42 10.89 3.34
N ASN A 106 12.12 10.58 3.47
CA ASN A 106 11.63 9.26 3.84
C ASN A 106 11.19 8.36 2.67
N ILE A 107 11.45 8.75 1.41
CA ILE A 107 11.11 7.93 0.24
C ILE A 107 12.37 7.76 -0.62
N ASP A 108 12.72 6.52 -0.94
CA ASP A 108 13.89 6.25 -1.78
C ASP A 108 13.59 6.42 -3.28
N LEU A 109 14.63 6.33 -4.11
CA LEU A 109 14.50 6.48 -5.57
C LEU A 109 13.73 5.32 -6.25
N ASN A 110 13.48 4.22 -5.53
CA ASN A 110 12.71 3.07 -6.00
C ASN A 110 11.25 3.09 -5.53
N GLY A 111 10.89 4.09 -4.71
CA GLY A 111 9.56 4.31 -4.16
C GLY A 111 9.30 3.65 -2.80
N HIS A 112 10.28 3.04 -2.15
CA HIS A 112 10.09 2.50 -0.80
C HIS A 112 9.86 3.63 0.19
N VAL A 113 8.98 3.39 1.16
CA VAL A 113 8.59 4.38 2.17
C VAL A 113 9.16 4.03 3.54
N CYS A 114 9.67 5.03 4.25
CA CYS A 114 10.01 4.96 5.66
C CYS A 114 8.97 5.66 6.51
N LEU A 115 8.10 4.86 7.11
CA LEU A 115 7.14 5.30 8.10
C LEU A 115 7.23 4.34 9.28
N ASN A 116 7.46 4.86 10.49
CA ASN A 116 7.69 4.06 11.70
C ASN A 116 6.56 3.07 11.99
N ILE A 117 5.30 3.50 11.80
CA ILE A 117 4.13 2.65 12.00
C ILE A 117 4.00 1.53 10.96
N LEU A 118 4.74 1.55 9.85
CA LEU A 118 4.84 0.42 8.92
C LEU A 118 5.94 -0.58 9.28
N ARG A 119 6.70 -0.31 10.36
CA ARG A 119 7.87 -1.09 10.78
C ARG A 119 7.77 -1.44 12.26
N ASN A 120 8.62 -0.84 13.09
CA ASN A 120 8.79 -1.18 14.50
C ASN A 120 7.60 -0.79 15.36
N ASP A 121 6.83 0.23 14.94
CA ASP A 121 5.66 0.71 15.68
C ASP A 121 4.34 0.14 15.13
N TRP A 122 4.40 -0.81 14.18
CA TRP A 122 3.21 -1.47 13.68
C TRP A 122 2.53 -2.26 14.81
N LYS A 123 1.22 -2.09 14.91
CA LYS A 123 0.37 -2.86 15.80
C LYS A 123 -0.86 -3.31 15.04
N PRO A 124 -1.37 -4.54 15.25
CA PRO A 124 -2.59 -5.01 14.62
C PRO A 124 -3.83 -4.15 14.90
N THR A 125 -3.78 -3.26 15.89
CA THR A 125 -4.84 -2.28 16.22
C THR A 125 -4.84 -1.04 15.31
N LEU A 126 -3.76 -0.79 14.55
CA LEU A 126 -3.72 0.29 13.58
C LEU A 126 -4.58 -0.05 12.36
N THR A 127 -5.23 0.95 11.78
CA THR A 127 -6.11 0.83 10.61
C THR A 127 -5.44 1.41 9.37
N LEU A 128 -5.93 1.03 8.18
CA LEU A 128 -5.50 1.64 6.93
C LEU A 128 -5.66 3.17 6.93
N GLN A 129 -6.72 3.71 7.54
CA GLN A 129 -6.92 5.16 7.66
C GLN A 129 -5.76 5.85 8.40
N LEU A 130 -5.32 5.31 9.54
CA LEU A 130 -4.19 5.86 10.29
C LEU A 130 -2.89 5.79 9.49
N VAL A 131 -2.70 4.71 8.72
CA VAL A 131 -1.54 4.55 7.86
C VAL A 131 -1.57 5.57 6.72
N PHE A 132 -2.69 5.74 6.02
CA PHE A 132 -2.84 6.73 4.94
C PHE A 132 -2.61 8.15 5.45
N ALA A 133 -3.15 8.49 6.64
CA ALA A 133 -2.86 9.77 7.30
C ALA A 133 -1.36 9.93 7.60
N GLY A 134 -0.68 8.87 8.04
CA GLY A 134 0.76 8.86 8.25
C GLY A 134 1.56 9.10 6.96
N ILE A 135 1.12 8.55 5.83
CA ILE A 135 1.74 8.82 4.52
C ILE A 135 1.59 10.29 4.14
N LEU A 136 0.40 10.88 4.27
CA LEU A 136 0.21 12.33 4.05
C LEU A 136 1.09 13.16 4.99
N HIS A 137 1.18 12.76 6.26
CA HIS A 137 1.97 13.47 7.27
C HIS A 137 3.45 13.56 6.90
N LEU A 138 4.03 12.55 6.23
CA LEU A 138 5.41 12.61 5.74
C LEU A 138 5.65 13.79 4.79
N PHE A 139 4.67 14.16 3.97
CA PHE A 139 4.77 15.32 3.08
C PHE A 139 4.65 16.65 3.84
N LEU A 140 3.88 16.68 4.93
CA LEU A 140 3.70 17.89 5.74
C LEU A 140 4.89 18.11 6.67
N GLN A 141 5.42 17.05 7.26
CA GLN A 141 6.49 17.04 8.24
C GLN A 141 7.45 15.88 7.95
N PRO A 142 8.39 16.04 7.00
CA PRO A 142 9.41 15.03 6.73
C PRO A 142 10.23 14.72 7.99
N ASN A 143 10.62 13.45 8.16
CA ASN A 143 11.42 13.01 9.30
C ASN A 143 12.89 12.81 8.91
N PRO A 144 13.83 13.66 9.37
CA PRO A 144 15.24 13.54 9.02
C PRO A 144 16.01 12.48 9.82
N ASN A 145 15.41 11.86 10.84
CA ASN A 145 16.12 10.99 11.79
C ASN A 145 16.35 9.56 11.29
N ASP A 146 15.48 9.03 10.43
CA ASP A 146 15.64 7.72 9.75
C ASP A 146 15.35 7.85 8.24
N PRO A 147 16.20 8.57 7.49
CA PRO A 147 15.92 8.90 6.10
C PRO A 147 16.37 7.79 5.15
N LEU A 148 15.58 7.56 4.11
CA LEU A 148 15.99 6.73 2.97
C LEU A 148 16.79 7.53 1.94
N ASN A 149 16.51 8.83 1.84
CA ASN A 149 17.26 9.77 1.03
C ASN A 149 18.05 10.71 1.95
N LYS A 150 19.34 10.42 2.13
CA LYS A 150 20.22 11.16 3.02
C LYS A 150 20.47 12.59 2.56
N ASP A 151 20.52 12.82 1.25
CA ASP A 151 20.73 14.16 0.69
C ASP A 151 19.53 15.05 0.99
N ALA A 152 18.31 14.55 0.70
CA ALA A 152 17.07 15.26 1.01
C ALA A 152 16.92 15.54 2.51
N ALA A 153 17.29 14.59 3.38
CA ALA A 153 17.23 14.78 4.82
C ALA A 153 18.25 15.81 5.32
N ASN A 154 19.47 15.82 4.76
CA ASN A 154 20.50 16.79 5.10
C ASN A 154 20.10 18.21 4.66
N ASP A 155 19.57 18.34 3.44
CA ASP A 155 19.03 19.61 2.93
C ASP A 155 17.87 20.09 3.82
N PHE A 156 16.92 19.23 4.15
CA PHE A 156 15.80 19.59 5.03
C PHE A 156 16.27 20.07 6.42
N ALA A 157 17.23 19.37 7.02
CA ALA A 157 17.69 19.66 8.38
C ALA A 157 18.62 20.88 8.48
N LYS A 158 19.45 21.14 7.45
CA LYS A 158 20.52 22.17 7.51
C LYS A 158 20.32 23.33 6.55
N TYR A 159 19.64 23.11 5.43
CA TYR A 159 19.57 24.05 4.31
C TYR A 159 18.12 24.19 3.80
N PRO A 160 17.18 24.72 4.60
CA PRO A 160 15.75 24.72 4.29
C PRO A 160 15.40 25.41 2.96
N GLU A 161 16.13 26.47 2.58
CA GLU A 161 15.94 27.14 1.28
C GLU A 161 16.38 26.25 0.11
N GLN A 162 17.52 25.55 0.25
CA GLN A 162 18.02 24.60 -0.75
C GLN A 162 17.06 23.42 -0.89
N PHE A 163 16.54 22.92 0.23
CA PHE A 163 15.51 21.88 0.24
C PHE A 163 14.27 22.32 -0.53
N ALA A 164 13.74 23.52 -0.22
CA ALA A 164 12.58 24.07 -0.92
C ALA A 164 12.82 24.21 -2.44
N TYR A 165 14.00 24.70 -2.83
CA TYR A 165 14.39 24.80 -4.23
C TYR A 165 14.44 23.42 -4.90
N ASN A 166 15.12 22.45 -4.28
CA ASN A 166 15.29 21.09 -4.80
C ASN A 166 13.94 20.37 -4.91
N VAL A 167 13.05 20.52 -3.94
CA VAL A 167 11.68 19.99 -4.00
C VAL A 167 10.91 20.61 -5.17
N ARG A 168 10.86 21.94 -5.29
CA ARG A 168 10.13 22.61 -6.38
C ARG A 168 10.67 22.22 -7.76
N ASN A 169 11.99 22.21 -7.92
CA ASN A 169 12.65 21.86 -9.16
C ASN A 169 12.42 20.38 -9.54
N SER A 170 12.59 19.45 -8.58
CA SER A 170 12.34 18.02 -8.82
C SER A 170 10.87 17.73 -9.13
N MET A 171 9.92 18.34 -8.41
CA MET A 171 8.48 18.22 -8.70
C MET A 171 8.11 18.69 -10.12
N GLY A 172 8.84 19.66 -10.66
CA GLY A 172 8.73 20.13 -12.04
C GLY A 172 9.23 19.14 -13.10
N GLY A 173 9.92 18.06 -12.70
CA GLY A 173 10.60 17.11 -13.57
C GLY A 173 12.09 17.44 -13.80
N GLY A 174 12.68 18.24 -12.92
CA GLY A 174 14.08 18.68 -12.99
C GLY A 174 15.09 17.68 -12.42
N TYR A 175 16.33 18.15 -12.26
CA TYR A 175 17.45 17.40 -11.71
C TYR A 175 17.88 17.93 -10.34
N VAL A 176 18.24 17.04 -9.42
CA VAL A 176 18.97 17.40 -8.19
C VAL A 176 20.29 16.64 -8.23
N GLY A 177 21.40 17.38 -8.33
CA GLY A 177 22.69 16.78 -8.67
C GLY A 177 22.65 16.10 -10.05
N SER A 178 23.02 14.83 -10.13
CA SER A 178 22.93 14.02 -11.36
C SER A 178 21.59 13.31 -11.53
N GLU A 179 20.73 13.30 -10.51
CA GLU A 179 19.49 12.52 -10.52
C GLU A 179 18.33 13.30 -11.13
N LYS A 180 17.68 12.70 -12.13
CA LYS A 180 16.44 13.22 -12.72
C LYS A 180 15.23 12.72 -11.93
N PHE A 181 14.29 13.62 -11.66
CA PHE A 181 13.03 13.30 -10.99
C PHE A 181 11.85 13.38 -11.95
N GLU A 182 10.76 12.69 -11.60
CA GLU A 182 9.55 12.69 -12.41
C GLU A 182 8.69 13.91 -12.10
N ARG A 183 8.04 14.46 -13.13
CA ARG A 183 7.14 15.60 -12.95
C ARG A 183 5.86 15.15 -12.25
N VAL A 184 5.55 15.77 -11.12
CA VAL A 184 4.36 15.48 -10.29
C VAL A 184 3.43 16.68 -10.09
N ILE A 185 3.79 17.86 -10.61
CA ILE A 185 2.92 19.05 -10.55
C ILE A 185 1.74 18.86 -11.51
N GLN A 186 0.52 19.10 -11.02
CA GLN A 186 -0.68 19.10 -11.85
C GLN A 186 -0.61 20.24 -12.88
N ARG A 187 -0.93 19.95 -14.15
CA ARG A 187 -1.15 21.03 -15.12
C ARG A 187 -2.37 21.82 -14.66
N ILE A 188 -2.18 23.08 -14.29
CA ILE A 188 -3.29 24.02 -14.20
C ILE A 188 -3.74 24.24 -15.65
N ASN A 189 -4.81 23.55 -16.06
CA ASN A 189 -5.52 23.92 -17.28
C ASN A 189 -6.23 25.23 -16.95
N TYR A 190 -5.70 26.34 -17.48
CA TYR A 190 -6.39 27.63 -17.49
C TYR A 190 -7.53 27.60 -18.50
#